data_AF-A0A950B4V8-F1
#
_entry.id   AF-A0A950B4V8-F1
#
_cell.length_a   1.000
_cell.length_b   1.000
_cell.length_c   1.000
_cell.angle_alpha   90.00
_cell.angle_beta   90.00
_cell.angle_gamma   90.00
#
_symmetry.space_group_name_H-M   'P 1'
#
loop_
_entity.id
_entity.type
_entity.pdbx_description
1 polymer ?
#
loop_
_entity_poly.entity_id
_entity_poly.type
_entity_poly.pdbx_seq_one_letter_code
_entity_poly.pdbx_strand_id
1 'polypeptide(L)' 'AQGYVKRIPHETDRRVTLVRITPQGQKLVSGLIKEARAHEERVLAPLGKAKAEELKATLRLLLDLHRPPA' A
#
# COMPACT_ATOMS: atom_id res chain seq x y z
N ALA A 1 4.11 -16.46 -13.65
CA ALA A 1 3.65 -15.54 -12.59
C ALA A 1 3.66 -16.28 -11.25
N GLN A 2 4.11 -15.67 -10.15
CA GLN A 2 4.35 -16.34 -8.85
C GLN A 2 3.07 -16.68 -8.04
N GLY A 3 1.87 -16.48 -8.60
CA GLY A 3 0.60 -16.93 -8.00
C GLY A 3 0.05 -16.08 -6.84
N TYR A 4 0.68 -14.95 -6.49
CA TYR A 4 0.24 -14.09 -5.38
C TYR A 4 -1.01 -13.25 -5.67
N VAL A 5 -1.35 -13.09 -6.95
CA VAL A 5 -2.55 -12.38 -7.39
C VAL A 5 -3.24 -13.19 -8.48
N LYS A 6 -4.57 -13.06 -8.54
CA LYS A 6 -5.40 -13.61 -9.61
C LYS A 6 -6.27 -12.53 -10.23
N ARG A 7 -6.46 -12.61 -11.54
CA ARG A 7 -7.39 -11.75 -12.27
C ARG A 7 -8.81 -12.24 -12.05
N ILE A 8 -9.75 -11.32 -11.94
CA ILE A 8 -11.18 -11.60 -11.86
C ILE A 8 -11.85 -10.79 -12.97
N PRO A 9 -12.73 -11.41 -13.78
CA PRO A 9 -13.51 -10.65 -14.75
C PRO A 9 -14.41 -9.66 -14.03
N HIS A 10 -14.53 -8.44 -14.56
CA HIS A 10 -15.57 -7.52 -14.14
C HIS A 10 -16.91 -7.99 -14.72
N GLU A 11 -17.96 -8.08 -13.90
CA GLU A 11 -19.22 -8.72 -14.30
C GLU A 11 -19.93 -7.97 -15.45
N THR A 12 -19.75 -6.65 -15.54
CA THR A 12 -20.52 -5.79 -16.45
C THR A 12 -19.68 -5.11 -17.54
N ASP A 13 -18.36 -5.06 -17.41
CA ASP A 13 -17.49 -4.32 -18.36
C ASP A 13 -16.20 -5.10 -18.62
N ARG A 14 -16.11 -5.70 -19.81
CA ARG A 14 -14.97 -6.54 -20.21
C ARG A 14 -13.67 -5.76 -20.40
N ARG A 15 -13.71 -4.41 -20.38
CA ARG A 15 -12.53 -3.55 -20.45
C ARG A 15 -11.83 -3.40 -19.10
N VAL A 16 -12.51 -3.76 -18.01
CA VAL A 16 -11.98 -3.66 -16.64
C VAL A 16 -11.41 -5.01 -16.21
N THR A 17 -10.11 -5.03 -15.87
CA THR A 17 -9.47 -6.20 -15.25
C THR A 17 -9.36 -5.98 -13.75
N LEU A 18 -10.13 -6.74 -12.97
CA LEU A 18 -9.99 -6.73 -11.51
C LEU A 18 -8.87 -7.68 -11.10
N VAL A 19 -8.14 -7.33 -10.04
CA VAL A 19 -7.08 -8.16 -9.47
C VAL A 19 -7.38 -8.39 -8.00
N ARG A 20 -7.28 -9.65 -7.55
CA ARG A 20 -7.44 -10.03 -6.14
C ARG A 20 -6.19 -10.75 -5.65
N ILE A 21 -5.77 -10.41 -4.43
CA ILE A 21 -4.70 -11.13 -3.74
C ILE A 21 -5.14 -12.58 -3.43
N THR A 22 -4.24 -13.55 -3.64
CA THR A 22 -4.49 -14.95 -3.28
C THR A 22 -4.15 -15.20 -1.81
N PRO A 23 -4.63 -16.29 -1.19
CA PRO A 23 -4.23 -16.65 0.18
C PRO A 23 -2.70 -16.77 0.35
N GLN A 24 -2.02 -17.30 -0.68
CA GLN A 24 -0.55 -17.37 -0.71
C GLN A 24 0.08 -15.97 -0.72
N GLY A 25 -0.44 -15.06 -1.55
CA GLY A 25 0.00 -13.67 -1.60
C GLY A 25 -0.24 -12.94 -0.27
N GLN A 26 -1.39 -13.17 0.37
CA GLN A 26 -1.72 -12.57 1.66
C GLN A 26 -0.78 -13.05 2.76
N LYS A 27 -0.43 -14.35 2.79
CA LYS A 27 0.55 -14.90 3.73
C LYS A 27 1.92 -14.23 3.56
N LEU A 28 2.41 -14.09 2.33
CA LEU A 28 3.67 -13.41 2.05
C LEU A 28 3.65 -11.95 2.51
N VAL A 29 2.64 -11.19 2.07
CA VAL A 29 2.52 -9.76 2.37
C VAL A 29 2.40 -9.50 3.86
N SER A 30 1.78 -10.40 4.63
CA SER A 30 1.67 -10.24 6.09
C SER A 30 3.03 -10.11 6.79
N GLY A 31 4.04 -10.86 6.34
CA GLY A 31 5.41 -10.76 6.86
C GLY A 31 6.07 -9.46 6.43
N LEU A 32 5.96 -9.15 5.13
CA LEU A 32 6.52 -7.93 4.54
C LEU A 32 5.95 -6.65 5.15
N ILE A 33 4.67 -6.63 5.54
CA ILE A 33 4.06 -5.48 6.23
C ILE A 33 4.73 -5.25 7.60
N LYS A 34 5.08 -6.31 8.33
CA LYS A 34 5.77 -6.18 9.62
C LYS A 34 7.17 -5.61 9.43
N GLU A 35 7.91 -6.13 8.46
CA GLU A 35 9.25 -5.63 8.11
C GLU A 35 9.21 -4.17 7.64
N ALA A 36 8.22 -3.81 6.82
CA ALA A 36 8.01 -2.44 6.36
C ALA A 36 7.72 -1.47 7.51
N ARG A 37 6.91 -1.86 8.50
CA ARG A 37 6.65 -1.04 9.70
C ARG A 37 7.90 -0.85 10.54
N ALA A 38 8.65 -1.92 10.80
CA ALA A 38 9.90 -1.83 11.54
C ALA A 38 10.94 -0.96 10.80
N HIS A 39 10.96 -1.03 9.47
CA HIS A 39 11.77 -0.14 8.64
C HIS A 39 11.32 1.32 8.75
N GLU A 40 10.02 1.59 8.66
CA GLU A 40 9.45 2.93 8.80
C GLU A 40 9.82 3.55 10.15
N GLU A 41 9.66 2.81 11.25
CA GLU A 41 10.05 3.26 12.60
C GLU A 41 11.53 3.64 12.67
N ARG A 42 12.42 2.80 12.10
CA ARG A 42 13.85 3.06 12.10
C ARG A 42 14.23 4.29 11.27
N VAL A 43 13.60 4.48 10.12
CA VAL A 43 13.86 5.61 9.22
C VAL A 43 13.39 6.92 9.84
N LEU A 44 12.28 6.90 10.57
CA LEU A 44 11.69 8.09 11.19
C LEU A 44 12.23 8.37 12.59
N ALA A 45 12.90 7.42 13.24
CA ALA A 45 13.48 7.57 14.56
C ALA A 45 14.32 8.85 14.74
N PRO A 46 15.18 9.27 13.79
CA PRO A 46 15.97 10.49 13.92
C PRO A 46 15.15 11.79 13.99
N LEU A 47 13.92 11.80 13.47
CA LEU A 47 13.03 12.96 13.51
C LEU A 47 12.29 13.08 14.85
N GLY A 48 12.20 11.98 15.60
CA GLY A 48 11.31 11.88 16.76
C GLY A 48 9.83 11.83 16.36
N LYS A 49 8.99 11.41 17.31
CA LYS A 49 7.56 11.11 17.04
C LYS A 49 6.78 12.29 16.46
N ALA A 50 6.94 13.49 17.03
CA ALA A 50 6.15 14.66 16.61
C ALA A 50 6.45 15.07 15.16
N LYS A 51 7.72 15.23 14.80
CA LYS A 51 8.12 15.63 13.43
C LYS A 51 7.85 14.52 12.42
N ALA A 52 7.97 13.25 12.82
CA ALA A 52 7.61 12.12 11.97
C ALA A 52 6.12 12.14 11.59
N GLU A 53 5.23 12.41 12.56
CA GLU A 53 3.79 12.52 12.29
C GLU A 53 3.46 13.75 11.43
N GLU A 54 4.10 14.90 11.69
CA GLU A 54 3.94 16.10 10.87
C GLU A 54 4.34 15.84 9.41
N LEU A 55 5.50 15.22 9.18
CA LEU A 55 5.94 14.84 7.84
C LEU A 55 4.93 13.92 7.14
N LYS A 56 4.41 12.89 7.82
CA LYS A 56 3.40 12.00 7.25
C LYS A 56 2.10 12.75 6.92
N ALA A 57 1.70 13.72 7.75
CA ALA A 57 0.54 14.55 7.48
C ALA A 57 0.73 15.42 6.23
N THR A 58 1.90 16.07 6.09
CA THR A 58 2.25 16.85 4.88
C THR A 58 2.23 15.97 3.62
N LEU A 59 2.81 14.77 3.68
CA LEU A 59 2.82 13.85 2.54
C LEU A 59 1.41 13.39 2.15
N ARG A 60 0.53 13.12 3.13
CA ARG A 60 -0.88 12.79 2.86
C ARG A 60 -1.61 13.95 2.18
N LEU A 61 -1.41 15.17 2.65
CA LEU A 61 -1.97 16.37 2.00
C LEU A 61 -1.53 16.46 0.54
N LEU A 62 -0.24 16.24 0.25
CA LEU A 62 0.26 16.27 -1.13
C LEU A 62 -0.35 15.18 -2.00
N LEU A 63 -0.54 13.96 -1.46
CA LEU A 63 -1.20 12.87 -2.18
C LEU A 63 -2.67 13.20 -2.50
N ASP A 64 -3.38 13.80 -1.56
CA ASP A 64 -4.78 14.18 -1.74
C ASP A 64 -4.93 15.29 -2.79
N LEU A 65 -4.03 16.27 -2.79
CA LEU A 65 -4.04 17.38 -3.76
C LEU A 65 -3.75 16.93 -5.19
N HIS A 66 -3.00 15.85 -5.38
CA HIS A 66 -2.58 15.36 -6.71
C HIS A 66 -3.27 14.05 -7.10
N ARG A 67 -4.31 13.65 -6.38
CA ARG A 67 -5.05 12.43 -6.72
C ARG A 67 -5.70 12.61 -8.10
N PRO A 68 -5.37 11.78 -9.10
CA PRO A 68 -6.02 11.88 -10.40
C PRO A 68 -7.53 11.63 -10.26
N PRO A 69 -8.38 12.30 -11.05
CA PRO A 69 -9.81 12.04 -11.06
C PRO A 69 -10.06 10.56 -11.39
N ALA A 70 -11.01 9.96 -10.66
CA ALA A 70 -11.37 8.55 -10.74
C ALA A 70 -12.07 8.18 -12.07
#